data_AF-A0A091S1D3-F1
#
_entry.id   AF-A0A091S1D3-F1
#
_cell.length_a   1.000
_cell.length_b   1.000
_cell.length_c   1.000
_cell.angle_alpha   90.00
_cell.angle_beta   90.00
_cell.angle_gamma   90.00
#
_symmetry.space_group_name_H-M   'P 1'
#
loop_
_entity.id
_entity.type
_entity.pdbx_description
1 polymer ?
#
loop_
_entity_poly.entity_id
_entity_poly.type
_entity_poly.pdbx_seq_one_letter_code
_entity_poly.pdbx_strand_id
1 'polypeptide(L)'
;AGMNGTAIENFVCVIFNVSFMNCTWYVGRTASGDTQYFLYWKTSRKEDFTGCQNYIKDNYGRHIGCRFQNVTIANKRAHFLVNGSRSGQNIQLYKKINLYEIEKLTPPLNVTVNCMEESHGCEIRWQPPHTSHVKRHACFKYEIVIENK
;
A
#
# COMPACT_ATOMS: atom_id res chain seq x y z
N ALA A 1 -27.64 22.61 -7.96
CA ALA A 1 -26.23 22.83 -7.60
C ALA A 1 -26.10 22.54 -6.11
N GLY A 2 -25.24 21.69 -5.55
CA GLY A 2 -24.15 20.85 -6.04
C GLY A 2 -23.41 20.40 -4.77
N MET A 3 -23.62 19.17 -4.30
CA MET A 3 -22.87 18.59 -3.19
C MET A 3 -22.59 17.11 -3.46
N ASN A 4 -21.82 16.86 -4.53
CA ASN A 4 -21.16 15.57 -4.75
C ASN A 4 -19.81 15.56 -4.03
N GLY A 5 -19.81 15.79 -2.71
CA GLY A 5 -18.61 15.60 -1.89
C GLY A 5 -18.39 14.10 -1.69
N THR A 6 -17.21 13.59 -2.02
CA THR A 6 -16.83 12.21 -1.65
C THR A 6 -16.64 12.12 -0.14
N ALA A 7 -16.97 10.98 0.47
CA ALA A 7 -16.88 10.78 1.93
C ALA A 7 -15.48 11.10 2.49
N ILE A 8 -14.49 10.87 1.65
CA ILE A 8 -13.07 10.97 1.93
C ILE A 8 -12.34 11.52 0.71
N GLU A 9 -11.16 12.10 0.94
CA GLU A 9 -10.25 12.60 -0.09
C GLU A 9 -8.91 11.87 0.01
N ASN A 10 -8.12 11.84 -1.07
CA ASN A 10 -6.75 11.29 -1.09
C ASN A 10 -6.60 9.88 -0.51
N PHE A 11 -7.46 8.95 -0.93
CA PHE A 11 -7.32 7.54 -0.57
C PHE A 11 -6.07 6.93 -1.22
N VAL A 12 -5.10 6.59 -0.37
CA VAL A 12 -3.81 5.98 -0.74
C VAL A 12 -3.62 4.71 0.08
N CYS A 13 -3.08 3.67 -0.56
CA CYS A 13 -2.62 2.46 0.14
C CYS A 13 -1.17 2.19 -0.24
N VAL A 14 -0.41 1.59 0.66
CA VAL A 14 0.96 1.15 0.45
C VAL A 14 1.14 -0.22 1.09
N ILE A 15 1.61 -1.19 0.31
CA ILE A 15 2.06 -2.50 0.79
C ILE A 15 3.56 -2.42 1.06
N PHE A 16 4.02 -2.91 2.19
CA PHE A 16 5.42 -2.90 2.58
C PHE A 16 5.74 -4.15 3.39
N ASN A 17 7.04 -4.45 3.54
CA ASN A 17 7.50 -5.64 4.26
C ASN A 17 6.75 -6.91 3.82
N VAL A 18 6.54 -7.05 2.51
CA VAL A 18 5.96 -8.23 1.82
C VAL A 18 4.46 -8.47 2.05
N SER A 19 3.94 -8.21 3.25
CA SER A 19 2.56 -8.60 3.63
C SER A 19 1.82 -7.60 4.52
N PHE A 20 2.39 -6.43 4.80
CA PHE A 20 1.71 -5.37 5.54
C PHE A 20 1.14 -4.33 4.59
N MET A 21 -0.05 -3.82 4.87
CA MET A 21 -0.66 -2.76 4.06
C MET A 21 -1.20 -1.65 4.95
N ASN A 22 -0.79 -0.42 4.66
CA ASN A 22 -1.37 0.77 5.26
C ASN A 22 -2.21 1.49 4.22
N CYS A 23 -3.46 1.80 4.56
CA CYS A 23 -4.31 2.68 3.77
C CYS A 23 -4.65 3.93 4.58
N THR A 24 -4.63 5.10 3.97
CA THR A 24 -4.93 6.38 4.60
C THR A 24 -5.82 7.23 3.70
N TRP A 25 -6.60 8.10 4.31
CA TRP A 25 -7.44 9.06 3.62
C TRP A 25 -7.64 10.32 4.46
N TYR A 26 -8.04 11.40 3.81
CA TYR A 26 -8.50 12.60 4.47
C TYR A 26 -10.00 12.57 4.64
N VAL A 27 -10.46 13.11 5.76
CA VAL A 27 -11.88 13.38 6.00
C VAL A 27 -12.36 14.38 4.95
N GLY A 28 -13.43 14.06 4.23
CA GLY A 28 -13.97 14.95 3.20
C GLY A 28 -14.40 16.29 3.80
N ARG A 29 -14.20 17.40 3.08
CA ARG A 29 -14.48 18.76 3.60
C ARG A 29 -15.94 18.98 4.02
N THR A 30 -16.85 18.19 3.47
CA THR A 30 -18.29 18.22 3.76
C THR A 30 -18.71 17.23 4.85
N ALA A 31 -17.78 16.46 5.42
CA ALA A 31 -18.09 15.47 6.44
C ALA A 31 -18.28 16.13 7.81
N SER A 32 -19.38 15.78 8.47
CA SER A 32 -19.70 16.25 9.81
C SER A 32 -18.79 15.60 10.86
N GLY A 33 -18.66 16.23 12.04
CA GLY A 33 -17.79 15.75 13.11
C GLY A 33 -18.15 14.36 13.65
N ASP A 34 -19.40 13.93 13.49
CA ASP A 34 -19.94 12.62 13.89
C ASP A 34 -19.76 11.52 12.84
N THR A 35 -19.18 11.82 11.67
CA THR A 35 -18.97 10.83 10.60
C THR A 35 -17.90 9.80 11.02
N GLN A 36 -18.24 8.52 10.96
CA GLN A 36 -17.30 7.41 11.16
C GLN A 36 -17.10 6.59 9.88
N TYR A 37 -15.86 6.15 9.64
CA TYR A 37 -15.45 5.47 8.43
C TYR A 37 -15.06 4.02 8.68
N PHE A 38 -15.37 3.15 7.72
CA PHE A 38 -15.01 1.74 7.77
C PHE A 38 -14.43 1.32 6.43
N LEU A 39 -13.23 0.73 6.47
CA LEU A 39 -12.54 0.26 5.27
C LEU A 39 -12.71 -1.25 5.13
N TYR A 40 -13.05 -1.66 3.92
CA TYR A 40 -13.14 -3.04 3.48
C TYR A 40 -12.36 -3.22 2.18
N TRP A 41 -11.79 -4.40 1.97
CA TRP A 41 -11.13 -4.71 0.70
C TRP A 41 -11.26 -6.19 0.32
N LYS A 42 -11.07 -6.50 -0.97
CA LYS A 42 -11.01 -7.88 -1.48
C LYS A 42 -10.18 -7.99 -2.74
N THR A 43 -9.62 -9.17 -3.01
CA THR A 43 -8.77 -9.45 -4.19
C THR A 43 -9.47 -10.21 -5.30
N SER A 44 -10.60 -10.84 -5.01
CA SER A 44 -11.40 -11.59 -5.99
C SER A 44 -12.86 -11.17 -5.95
N ARG A 45 -13.58 -11.35 -7.06
CA ARG A 45 -15.04 -11.16 -7.09
C ARG A 45 -15.77 -12.19 -6.23
N LYS A 46 -15.22 -13.40 -6.11
CA LYS A 46 -15.78 -14.53 -5.35
C LYS A 46 -15.44 -14.51 -3.86
N GLU A 47 -14.52 -13.65 -3.44
CA GLU A 47 -14.15 -13.49 -2.04
C GLU A 47 -15.05 -12.46 -1.35
N ASP A 48 -15.27 -12.68 -0.06
CA ASP A 48 -15.89 -11.71 0.82
C ASP A 48 -14.96 -10.54 1.11
N PHE A 49 -15.57 -9.42 1.50
CA PHE A 49 -14.82 -8.25 1.92
C PHE A 49 -14.14 -8.50 3.27
N THR A 50 -12.83 -8.28 3.31
CA THR A 50 -12.06 -8.25 4.54
C THR A 50 -12.15 -6.85 5.14
N GLY A 51 -12.69 -6.75 6.36
CA GLY A 51 -12.72 -5.51 7.12
C GLY A 51 -11.35 -5.11 7.67
N CYS A 52 -11.18 -3.82 7.97
CA CYS A 52 -9.98 -3.32 8.62
C CYS A 52 -9.67 -4.03 9.93
N GLN A 53 -8.40 -4.43 10.12
CA GLN A 53 -7.93 -5.10 11.33
C GLN A 53 -7.53 -4.11 12.43
N ASN A 54 -6.90 -2.99 12.05
CA ASN A 54 -6.46 -1.98 13.00
C ASN A 54 -6.58 -0.56 12.41
N TYR A 55 -7.49 0.24 12.95
CA TYR A 55 -7.76 1.59 12.47
C TYR A 55 -6.75 2.61 12.98
N ILE A 56 -6.36 3.53 12.09
CA ILE A 56 -5.64 4.76 12.44
C ILE A 56 -6.71 5.83 12.70
N LYS A 57 -6.62 6.51 13.84
CA LYS A 57 -7.60 7.48 14.29
C LYS A 57 -7.02 8.89 14.32
N ASP A 58 -7.85 9.89 14.02
CA ASP A 58 -7.52 11.28 14.28
C ASP A 58 -7.77 11.67 15.74
N ASN A 59 -7.51 12.94 16.08
CA ASN A 59 -7.71 13.48 17.42
C ASN A 59 -9.18 13.44 17.91
N TYR A 60 -10.13 13.25 17.00
CA TYR A 60 -11.56 13.15 17.29
C TYR A 60 -12.04 11.69 17.31
N GLY A 61 -11.13 10.72 17.17
CA GLY A 61 -11.45 9.29 17.16
C GLY A 61 -12.04 8.78 15.83
N ARG A 62 -12.07 9.60 14.78
CA ARG A 62 -12.55 9.20 13.45
C ARG A 62 -11.49 8.35 12.76
N HIS A 63 -11.91 7.31 12.07
CA HIS A 63 -11.00 6.46 11.30
C HIS A 63 -10.51 7.22 10.05
N ILE A 64 -9.20 7.46 9.98
CA ILE A 64 -8.50 8.12 8.86
C ILE A 64 -7.54 7.21 8.13
N GLY A 65 -7.49 5.95 8.55
CA GLY A 65 -6.65 4.93 7.93
C GLY A 65 -6.86 3.56 8.53
N CYS A 66 -6.18 2.59 7.94
CA CYS A 66 -6.21 1.20 8.34
C CYS A 66 -4.85 0.55 8.15
N ARG A 67 -4.54 -0.40 9.03
CA ARG A 67 -3.41 -1.32 8.92
C ARG A 67 -3.93 -2.74 8.76
N PHE A 68 -3.46 -3.43 7.73
CA PHE A 68 -3.69 -4.84 7.48
C PHE A 68 -2.39 -5.62 7.59
N GLN A 69 -2.50 -6.85 8.05
CA GLN A 69 -1.45 -7.85 8.12
C GLN A 69 -1.82 -9.04 7.24
N ASN A 70 -0.81 -9.81 6.83
CA ASN A 70 -0.96 -11.04 6.03
C ASN A 70 -1.63 -10.82 4.65
N VAL A 71 -1.38 -9.65 4.05
CA VAL A 71 -1.83 -9.33 2.69
C VAL A 71 -1.02 -10.14 1.68
N THR A 72 -1.71 -10.82 0.77
CA THR A 72 -1.06 -11.57 -0.31
C THR A 72 -1.16 -10.79 -1.61
N ILE A 73 -0.01 -10.52 -2.25
CA ILE A 73 0.06 -9.83 -3.54
C ILE A 73 -0.14 -10.85 -4.68
N ALA A 74 -1.23 -11.61 -4.65
CA ALA A 74 -1.57 -12.51 -5.75
C ALA A 74 -2.17 -11.67 -6.89
N ASN A 75 -1.33 -11.37 -7.89
CA ASN A 75 -1.60 -10.50 -9.05
C ASN A 75 -3.05 -10.58 -9.59
N LYS A 76 -3.95 -9.65 -9.20
CA LYS A 76 -5.37 -9.66 -9.62
C LYS A 76 -6.13 -8.34 -9.72
N ARG A 77 -5.68 -7.24 -9.09
CA ARG A 77 -6.48 -6.01 -8.82
C ARG A 77 -7.40 -6.18 -7.61
N ALA A 78 -7.18 -5.34 -6.60
CA ALA A 78 -7.99 -5.30 -5.39
C ALA A 78 -9.09 -4.24 -5.49
N HIS A 79 -10.19 -4.52 -4.79
CA HIS A 79 -11.35 -3.65 -4.67
C HIS A 79 -11.41 -3.12 -3.25
N PHE A 80 -11.34 -1.81 -3.07
CA PHE A 80 -11.45 -1.12 -1.79
C PHE A 80 -12.79 -0.40 -1.71
N LEU A 81 -13.42 -0.51 -0.54
CA LEU A 81 -14.68 0.15 -0.20
C LEU A 81 -14.52 0.88 1.13
N VAL A 82 -14.71 2.20 1.13
CA VAL A 82 -14.81 2.99 2.36
C VAL A 82 -16.25 3.41 2.55
N ASN A 83 -16.86 2.92 3.63
CA ASN A 83 -18.19 3.33 4.05
C ASN A 83 -18.07 4.41 5.12
N GLY A 84 -18.73 5.55 4.92
CA GLY A 84 -18.97 6.57 5.93
C GLY A 84 -20.43 6.53 6.36
N SER A 85 -20.70 6.50 7.66
CA SER A 85 -22.05 6.67 8.20
C SER A 85 -22.24 8.10 8.70
N ARG A 86 -23.30 8.77 8.23
CA ARG A 86 -23.73 10.11 8.68
C ARG A 86 -25.23 10.07 8.94
N SER A 87 -25.70 10.10 10.18
CA SER A 87 -27.14 10.31 10.52
C SER A 87 -28.16 9.61 9.58
N GLY A 88 -27.88 8.38 9.11
CA GLY A 88 -28.71 7.62 8.16
C GLY A 88 -28.37 7.71 6.66
N GLN A 89 -27.45 8.60 6.25
CA GLN A 89 -26.95 8.74 4.88
C GLN A 89 -25.64 7.94 4.70
N ASN A 90 -25.67 6.93 3.84
CA ASN A 90 -24.51 6.11 3.50
C ASN A 90 -23.68 6.82 2.42
N ILE A 91 -22.42 7.16 2.75
CA ILE A 91 -21.48 7.69 1.76
C ILE A 91 -20.44 6.61 1.48
N GLN A 92 -20.21 6.31 0.21
CA GLN A 92 -19.33 5.21 -0.20
C GLN A 92 -18.27 5.69 -1.19
N LEU A 93 -17.01 5.36 -0.93
CA LEU A 93 -15.94 5.41 -1.94
C LEU A 93 -15.62 3.98 -2.38
N TYR A 94 -15.61 3.76 -3.69
CA TYR A 94 -15.16 2.51 -4.27
C TYR A 94 -13.96 2.75 -5.19
N LYS A 95 -12.85 2.06 -4.93
CA LYS A 95 -11.61 2.21 -5.71
C LYS A 95 -11.04 0.84 -6.08
N LYS A 96 -10.57 0.71 -7.33
CA LYS A 96 -9.85 -0.47 -7.80
C LYS A 96 -8.38 -0.12 -7.93
N ILE A 97 -7.49 -0.92 -7.36
CA ILE A 97 -6.04 -0.67 -7.38
C ILE A 97 -5.34 -1.97 -7.72
N ASN A 98 -4.36 -1.93 -8.61
CA ASN A 98 -3.49 -3.08 -8.84
C ASN A 98 -2.48 -3.15 -7.68
N LEU A 99 -2.42 -4.28 -6.97
CA LEU A 99 -1.61 -4.37 -5.75
C LEU A 99 -0.11 -4.15 -5.99
N TYR A 100 0.41 -4.51 -7.17
CA TYR A 100 1.81 -4.28 -7.53
C TYR A 100 2.15 -2.78 -7.71
N GLU A 101 1.16 -1.92 -7.97
CA GLU A 101 1.38 -0.46 -8.13
C GLU A 101 1.53 0.26 -6.79
N ILE A 102 1.07 -0.38 -5.70
CA ILE A 102 1.13 0.16 -4.35
C ILE A 102 2.12 -0.61 -3.47
N GLU A 103 2.87 -1.55 -4.03
CA GLU A 103 3.93 -2.25 -3.30
C GLU A 103 5.19 -1.40 -3.27
N LYS A 104 5.68 -1.16 -2.05
CA LYS A 104 7.00 -0.63 -1.78
C LYS A 104 7.97 -1.79 -1.59
N LEU A 105 8.79 -2.03 -2.59
CA LEU A 105 9.85 -3.03 -2.54
C LEU A 105 10.89 -2.67 -1.47
N THR A 106 11.46 -3.70 -0.86
CA THR A 106 12.64 -3.55 0.00
C THR A 106 13.89 -3.29 -0.85
N PRO A 107 14.99 -2.76 -0.28
CA PRO A 107 16.27 -2.69 -0.98
C PRO A 107 16.78 -4.10 -1.37
N PRO A 108 17.75 -4.18 -2.31
CA PRO A 108 18.45 -5.42 -2.61
C PRO A 108 19.06 -6.03 -1.33
N LEU A 109 19.07 -7.36 -1.26
CA LEU A 109 19.60 -8.09 -0.12
C LEU A 109 21.06 -8.46 -0.36
N ASN A 110 21.83 -8.61 0.72
CA ASN A 110 23.19 -9.16 0.68
C ASN A 110 24.09 -8.48 -0.37
N VAL A 111 24.15 -7.15 -0.33
CA VAL A 111 25.05 -6.37 -1.18
C VAL A 111 26.49 -6.64 -0.73
N THR A 112 27.29 -7.24 -1.60
CA THR A 112 28.71 -7.53 -1.36
C THR A 112 29.57 -6.88 -2.43
N VAL A 113 30.77 -6.48 -2.04
CA VAL A 113 31.78 -5.90 -2.93
C VAL A 113 33.06 -6.69 -2.74
N ASN A 114 33.63 -7.18 -3.84
CA ASN A 114 34.90 -7.87 -3.86
C ASN A 114 35.83 -7.19 -4.85
N CYS A 115 36.87 -6.52 -4.35
CA CYS A 115 37.87 -5.86 -5.19
C CYS A 115 39.16 -6.68 -5.17
N MET A 116 39.64 -7.03 -6.35
CA MET A 116 40.91 -7.75 -6.51
C MET A 116 41.97 -6.79 -7.03
N GLU A 117 43.06 -6.64 -6.28
CA GLU A 117 44.17 -5.75 -6.68
C GLU A 117 44.78 -6.18 -8.01
N GLU A 118 44.95 -7.50 -8.20
CA GLU A 118 45.54 -8.08 -9.41
C GLU A 118 44.74 -7.78 -10.69
N SER A 119 43.41 -7.64 -10.59
CA SER A 119 42.54 -7.32 -11.72
C SER A 119 42.19 -5.84 -11.84
N HIS A 120 42.65 -5.01 -10.88
CA HIS A 120 42.23 -3.60 -10.73
C HIS A 120 40.71 -3.40 -10.88
N GLY A 121 39.92 -4.38 -10.42
CA GLY A 121 38.48 -4.45 -10.65
C GLY A 121 37.72 -4.83 -9.39
N CYS A 122 36.47 -4.35 -9.31
CA CYS A 122 35.55 -4.69 -8.24
C CYS A 122 34.31 -5.40 -8.80
N GLU A 123 33.98 -6.54 -8.21
CA GLU A 123 32.72 -7.26 -8.44
C GLU A 123 31.71 -6.84 -7.36
N ILE A 124 30.55 -6.34 -7.78
CA ILE A 124 29.44 -5.99 -6.88
C ILE A 124 28.31 -7.01 -7.11
N ARG A 125 27.88 -7.68 -6.04
CA ARG A 125 26.82 -8.70 -6.09
C ARG A 125 25.72 -8.34 -5.11
N TRP A 126 24.50 -8.71 -5.46
CA TRP A 126 23.34 -8.58 -4.58
C TRP A 126 22.30 -9.65 -4.92
N GLN A 127 21.40 -9.87 -3.98
CA GLN A 127 20.20 -10.66 -4.16
C GLN A 127 18.99 -9.74 -4.38
N PRO A 128 17.95 -10.20 -5.11
CA PRO A 128 16.73 -9.45 -5.29
C PRO A 128 16.04 -9.13 -3.95
N PRO A 129 15.20 -8.09 -3.91
CA PRO A 129 14.41 -7.79 -2.73
C PRO A 129 13.41 -8.90 -2.43
N HIS A 130 12.96 -8.95 -1.17
CA HIS A 130 11.95 -9.93 -0.77
C HIS A 130 10.61 -9.59 -1.43
N THR A 131 10.03 -10.53 -2.18
CA THR A 131 8.69 -10.38 -2.76
C THR A 131 7.88 -11.66 -2.62
N SER A 132 6.57 -11.52 -2.43
CA SER A 132 5.64 -12.66 -2.32
C SER A 132 5.10 -13.14 -3.66
N HIS A 133 5.38 -12.42 -4.76
CA HIS A 133 4.66 -12.60 -6.02
C HIS A 133 5.52 -12.53 -7.29
N VAL A 134 6.70 -11.90 -7.23
CA VAL A 134 7.60 -11.83 -8.40
C VAL A 134 8.46 -13.08 -8.43
N LYS A 135 8.14 -13.99 -9.36
CA LYS A 135 8.97 -15.18 -9.62
C LYS A 135 10.07 -14.94 -10.66
N ARG A 136 10.01 -13.83 -11.40
CA ARG A 136 10.93 -13.53 -12.51
C ARG A 136 11.89 -12.40 -12.14
N HIS A 137 13.18 -12.72 -12.07
CA HIS A 137 14.24 -11.74 -11.78
C HIS A 137 14.31 -10.58 -12.77
N ALA A 138 13.89 -10.80 -14.03
CA ALA A 138 13.91 -9.80 -15.10
C ALA A 138 12.96 -8.60 -14.87
N CYS A 139 12.08 -8.64 -13.87
CA CYS A 139 11.17 -7.54 -13.56
C CYS A 139 11.82 -6.43 -12.73
N PHE A 140 12.99 -6.67 -12.14
CA PHE A 140 13.68 -5.68 -11.33
C PHE A 140 14.67 -4.87 -12.16
N LYS A 141 14.63 -3.55 -11.99
CA LYS A 141 15.65 -2.62 -12.47
C LYS A 141 16.37 -2.05 -11.24
N TYR A 142 17.69 -2.03 -11.29
CA TYR A 142 18.53 -1.58 -10.20
C TYR A 142 19.26 -0.29 -10.58
N GLU A 143 19.52 0.54 -9.58
CA GLU A 143 20.38 1.72 -9.65
C GLU A 143 21.53 1.50 -8.67
N ILE A 144 22.75 1.80 -9.11
CA ILE A 144 23.96 1.68 -8.30
C ILE A 144 24.58 3.07 -8.26
N VAL A 145 24.76 3.60 -7.05
CA VAL A 145 25.42 4.88 -6.81
C VAL A 145 26.76 4.58 -6.17
N ILE A 146 27.85 4.99 -6.83
CA ILE A 146 29.23 4.84 -6.35
C ILE A 146 29.75 6.24 -6.09
N GLU A 147 30.10 6.52 -4.83
CA GLU A 147 30.67 7.80 -4.42
C GLU A 147 32.14 7.61 -4.09
N ASN A 148 33.01 8.33 -4.80
CA ASN A 148 34.41 8.46 -4.41
C ASN A 148 34.49 9.51 -3.30
N LYS A 149 35.15 9.17 -2.20
CA LYS A 149 35.50 10.11 -1.14
C LYS A 149 36.81 10.82 -1.44
#